data_AF-A0A6M8NEL1-F1
#
_entry.id   AF-A0A6M8NEL1-F1
#
_cell.length_a   1.000
_cell.length_b   1.000
_cell.length_c   1.000
_cell.angle_alpha   90.00
_cell.angle_beta   90.00
_cell.angle_gamma   90.00
#
_symmetry.space_group_name_H-M   'P 1'
#
loop_
_entity.id
_entity.type
_entity.pdbx_description
1 polymer ?
#
loop_
_entity_poly.entity_id
_entity_poly.type
_entity_poly.pdbx_seq_one_letter_code
_entity_poly.pdbx_strand_id
1 'polypeptide(L)'
;MAYPTEMYEDMFRKKTGAYFTKEEKKYIIDFGDANNMSSSKRIYIQAIYCMKRLVPILIIRLIVQIKVKKTFKKEEAPESFQILYKEFAEIILLTAMKKYSTNSVK
;
A
#
# COMPACT_ATOMS: atom_id res chain seq x y z
N MET A 1 7.59 12.51 -4.66
CA MET A 1 6.69 12.18 -3.51
C MET A 1 7.13 10.82 -3.01
N ALA A 2 7.81 10.73 -1.86
CA ALA A 2 8.00 9.45 -1.19
C ALA A 2 6.60 8.89 -0.88
N TYR A 3 6.24 7.76 -1.49
CA TYR A 3 4.94 7.12 -1.30
C TYR A 3 5.00 6.33 0.02
N PRO A 4 3.93 6.27 0.82
CA PRO A 4 3.89 6.86 2.15
C PRO A 4 4.61 6.04 3.22
N THR A 5 5.95 6.05 3.22
CA THR A 5 6.80 5.37 4.21
C THR A 5 6.41 5.73 5.64
N GLU A 6 6.19 7.02 5.92
CA GLU A 6 5.75 7.50 7.25
C GLU A 6 4.40 6.92 7.68
N MET A 7 3.45 6.75 6.76
CA MET A 7 2.15 6.16 7.09
C MET A 7 2.28 4.67 7.41
N TYR A 8 3.20 3.97 6.74
CA TYR A 8 3.48 2.57 7.06
C TYR A 8 4.17 2.43 8.42
N GLU A 9 5.12 3.31 8.75
CA GLU A 9 5.77 3.36 10.05
C GLU A 9 4.79 3.63 11.19
N ASP A 10 3.94 4.66 11.04
CA ASP A 10 2.91 4.99 12.04
C ASP A 10 1.90 3.84 12.22
N MET A 11 1.44 3.26 11.12
CA MET A 11 0.53 2.10 11.15
C MET A 11 1.16 0.91 11.87
N PHE A 12 2.41 0.59 11.55
CA PHE A 12 3.11 -0.53 12.16
C PHE A 12 3.26 -0.32 13.66
N ARG A 13 3.72 0.86 14.08
CA ARG A 13 3.88 1.20 15.49
C ARG A 13 2.56 1.11 16.24
N LYS A 14 1.45 1.56 15.65
CA LYS A 14 0.11 1.45 16.24
C LYS A 14 -0.36 -0.01 16.40
N LYS A 15 0.06 -0.90 15.51
CA LYS A 15 -0.37 -2.31 15.50
C LYS A 15 0.50 -3.21 16.36
N THR A 16 1.80 -2.96 16.42
CA THR A 16 2.77 -3.85 17.07
C THR A 16 3.38 -3.26 18.34
N GLY A 17 3.28 -1.94 18.54
CA GLY A 17 4.00 -1.22 19.60
C GLY A 17 5.50 -1.05 19.35
N ALA A 18 6.01 -1.58 18.23
CA ALA A 18 7.43 -1.60 17.90
C ALA A 18 7.78 -0.63 16.76
N TYR A 19 9.07 -0.34 16.63
CA TYR A 19 9.63 0.35 15.47
C TYR A 19 10.16 -0.67 14.46
N PHE A 20 10.24 -0.26 13.19
CA PHE A 20 10.85 -1.11 12.17
C PHE A 20 12.29 -1.47 12.51
N THR A 21 12.62 -2.74 12.34
CA THR A 21 13.99 -3.25 12.28
C THR A 21 14.72 -2.71 11.05
N LYS A 22 16.04 -2.92 10.98
CA LYS A 22 16.85 -2.48 9.84
C LYS A 22 16.39 -3.14 8.52
N GLU A 23 15.98 -4.40 8.58
CA GLU A 23 15.51 -5.17 7.43
C GLU A 23 14.13 -4.69 6.95
N GLU A 24 13.21 -4.48 7.89
CA GLU A 24 11.88 -3.89 7.64
C GLU A 24 11.98 -2.50 7.03
N LYS A 25 12.88 -1.65 7.52
CA LYS A 25 13.17 -0.32 6.94
C LYS A 25 13.67 -0.41 5.51
N LYS A 26 14.57 -1.35 5.24
CA LYS A 26 15.09 -1.55 3.88
C LYS A 26 13.97 -1.97 2.93
N TYR A 27 13.19 -2.98 3.32
CA TYR A 27 12.06 -3.46 2.51
C TYR A 27 11.04 -2.35 2.27
N ILE A 28 10.66 -1.58 3.29
CA ILE A 28 9.59 -0.59 3.14
C ILE A 28 10.00 0.59 2.27
N ILE A 29 11.30 0.94 2.27
CA ILE A 29 11.84 1.94 1.36
C ILE A 29 11.66 1.44 -0.08
N ASP A 30 12.07 0.20 -0.38
CA ASP A 30 11.94 -0.36 -1.74
C ASP A 30 10.47 -0.54 -2.17
N PHE A 31 9.62 -1.02 -1.26
CA PHE A 31 8.19 -1.20 -1.50
C PHE A 31 7.48 0.15 -1.70
N GLY A 32 7.85 1.17 -0.94
CA GLY A 32 7.28 2.53 -0.96
C GLY A 32 7.96 3.49 -1.93
N ASP A 33 9.06 3.11 -2.59
CA ASP A 33 9.82 4.03 -3.42
C ASP A 33 9.04 4.46 -4.67
N ALA A 34 8.75 5.75 -4.77
CA ALA A 34 8.01 6.31 -5.87
C ALA A 34 8.81 6.42 -7.17
N ASN A 35 10.15 6.35 -7.12
CA ASN A 35 11.02 6.57 -8.27
C ASN A 35 11.08 5.35 -9.21
N ASN A 36 11.02 4.11 -8.68
CA ASN A 36 11.25 2.88 -9.46
C ASN A 36 10.01 2.06 -9.83
N MET A 37 8.83 2.68 -9.93
CA MET A 37 7.56 1.94 -10.16
C MET A 37 7.41 0.77 -9.17
N SER A 38 7.58 1.08 -7.88
CA SER A 38 7.51 0.10 -6.80
C SER A 38 6.19 -0.68 -6.81
N SER A 39 6.21 -1.82 -6.13
CA SER A 39 5.01 -2.66 -6.04
C SER A 39 3.83 -1.94 -5.40
N SER A 40 4.04 -1.09 -4.38
CA SER A 40 2.96 -0.27 -3.82
C SER A 40 2.37 0.69 -4.87
N LYS A 41 3.22 1.34 -5.67
CA LYS A 41 2.80 2.29 -6.71
C LYS A 41 2.03 1.60 -7.83
N ARG A 42 2.41 0.37 -8.22
CA ARG A 42 1.67 -0.43 -9.21
C ARG A 42 0.26 -0.76 -8.71
N ILE A 43 0.15 -1.19 -7.45
CA ILE A 43 -1.15 -1.52 -6.84
C ILE A 43 -2.02 -0.26 -6.73
N TYR A 44 -1.44 0.87 -6.33
CA TYR A 44 -2.10 2.17 -6.29
C TYR A 44 -2.66 2.62 -7.64
N ILE A 45 -1.85 2.56 -8.71
CA ILE A 45 -2.29 2.93 -10.07
C ILE A 45 -3.46 2.05 -10.49
N GLN A 46 -3.39 0.75 -10.20
CA GLN A 46 -4.47 -0.17 -10.51
C GLN A 46 -5.75 0.15 -9.71
N ALA A 47 -5.64 0.52 -8.44
CA ALA A 47 -6.78 0.95 -7.63
C ALA A 47 -7.46 2.17 -8.25
N ILE A 48 -6.69 3.20 -8.64
CA ILE A 48 -7.22 4.38 -9.35
C ILE A 48 -7.90 3.98 -10.66
N TYR A 49 -7.28 3.09 -11.43
CA TYR A 49 -7.85 2.61 -12.69
C TYR A 49 -9.21 1.92 -12.49
N CYS A 50 -9.33 1.07 -11.48
CA CYS A 50 -10.60 0.44 -11.11
C CYS A 50 -11.65 1.47 -10.69
N MET A 51 -11.27 2.49 -9.90
CA MET A 51 -12.18 3.58 -9.51
C MET A 51 -12.70 4.35 -10.73
N LYS A 52 -11.83 4.66 -11.69
CA LYS A 52 -12.21 5.32 -12.96
C LYS A 52 -13.18 4.49 -13.80
N ARG A 53 -13.19 3.17 -13.63
CA ARG A 53 -14.13 2.24 -14.29
C ARG A 53 -15.39 1.96 -13.46
N LEU A 54 -15.63 2.77 -12.42
CA LEU A 54 -16.80 2.64 -11.55
C LEU A 54 -16.94 1.26 -10.91
N VAL A 55 -15.82 0.56 -10.69
CA VAL A 55 -15.82 -0.70 -9.95
C VAL A 55 -16.22 -0.41 -8.50
N PRO A 56 -17.15 -1.18 -7.90
CA PRO A 56 -17.55 -1.01 -6.51
C PRO A 56 -16.36 -1.01 -5.55
N ILE A 57 -16.35 -0.09 -4.59
CA ILE A 57 -15.20 0.11 -3.68
C ILE A 57 -14.85 -1.15 -2.88
N LEU A 58 -15.84 -1.96 -2.50
CA LEU A 58 -15.63 -3.24 -1.81
C LEU A 58 -14.81 -4.22 -2.66
N ILE A 59 -15.06 -4.26 -3.97
CA ILE A 59 -14.32 -5.10 -4.92
C ILE A 59 -12.89 -4.57 -5.07
N ILE A 60 -12.71 -3.25 -5.18
CA ILE A 60 -11.38 -2.62 -5.25
C ILE A 60 -10.57 -2.96 -3.99
N ARG A 61 -11.17 -2.85 -2.80
CA ARG A 61 -10.52 -3.22 -1.54
C ARG A 61 -10.02 -4.67 -1.55
N LEU A 62 -10.86 -5.61 -1.98
CA LEU A 62 -10.46 -7.03 -2.09
C LEU A 62 -9.31 -7.22 -3.07
N ILE A 63 -9.37 -6.58 -4.25
CA ILE A 63 -8.30 -6.65 -5.26
C ILE A 63 -6.98 -6.13 -4.70
N VAL A 64 -7.00 -4.98 -4.03
CA VAL A 64 -5.80 -4.36 -3.42
C VAL A 64 -5.22 -5.27 -2.34
N GLN A 65 -6.05 -5.79 -1.43
CA GLN A 65 -5.60 -6.73 -0.39
C GLN A 65 -4.95 -7.99 -0.96
N ILE A 66 -5.58 -8.61 -1.97
CA ILE A 66 -5.03 -9.81 -2.63
C ILE A 66 -3.68 -9.48 -3.28
N LYS A 67 -3.57 -8.32 -3.92
CA LYS A 67 -2.32 -7.91 -4.59
C LYS A 67 -1.20 -7.63 -3.61
N VAL A 68 -1.46 -6.89 -2.53
CA VAL A 68 -0.45 -6.65 -1.48
C VAL A 68 0.01 -7.99 -0.90
N LYS A 69 -0.92 -8.89 -0.55
CA LYS A 69 -0.58 -10.23 -0.05
C LYS A 69 0.31 -11.01 -1.02
N LYS A 70 -0.03 -11.01 -2.31
CA LYS A 70 0.75 -11.70 -3.35
C LYS A 70 2.14 -11.08 -3.53
N THR A 71 2.22 -9.76 -3.52
CA THR A 71 3.49 -9.02 -3.60
C THR A 71 4.38 -9.37 -2.42
N PHE A 72 3.88 -9.28 -1.20
CA PHE A 72 4.66 -9.57 0.01
C PHE A 72 5.20 -10.99 0.02
N LYS A 73 4.41 -11.96 -0.44
CA LYS A 73 4.89 -13.33 -0.61
C LYS A 73 5.96 -13.47 -1.69
N LYS A 74 5.78 -12.79 -2.83
CA LYS A 74 6.72 -12.87 -3.97
C LYS A 74 8.06 -12.22 -3.65
N GLU A 75 8.04 -11.13 -2.91
CA GLU A 75 9.23 -10.35 -2.55
C GLU A 75 9.85 -10.77 -1.22
N GLU A 76 9.36 -11.88 -0.63
CA GLU A 76 9.84 -12.41 0.66
C GLU A 76 9.86 -11.33 1.75
N ALA A 77 8.78 -10.55 1.83
CA ALA A 77 8.65 -9.47 2.80
C ALA A 77 8.78 -10.00 4.25
N PRO A 78 9.27 -9.19 5.20
CA PRO A 78 9.32 -9.54 6.61
C PRO A 78 7.98 -10.11 7.11
N GLU A 79 8.04 -11.11 7.99
CA GLU A 79 6.85 -11.83 8.45
C GLU A 79 5.81 -10.89 9.10
N SER A 80 6.28 -9.90 9.86
CA SER A 80 5.47 -8.86 10.46
C SER A 80 4.64 -8.08 9.42
N PHE A 81 5.20 -7.82 8.23
CA PHE A 81 4.51 -7.15 7.13
C PHE A 81 3.54 -8.09 6.44
N GLN A 82 3.90 -9.37 6.27
CA GLN A 82 3.01 -10.38 5.72
C GLN A 82 1.74 -10.54 6.57
N ILE A 83 1.85 -10.45 7.90
CA ILE A 83 0.72 -10.48 8.82
C ILE A 83 -0.17 -9.23 8.64
N LEU A 84 0.46 -8.05 8.54
CA LEU A 84 -0.21 -6.75 8.44
C LEU A 84 -0.62 -6.35 7.01
N TYR A 85 -0.61 -7.28 6.05
CA TYR A 85 -0.83 -6.97 4.63
C TYR A 85 -2.15 -6.21 4.35
N LYS A 86 -3.18 -6.41 5.18
CA LYS A 86 -4.48 -5.73 5.03
C LYS A 86 -4.37 -4.24 5.36
N GLU A 87 -3.60 -3.89 6.38
CA GLU A 87 -3.33 -2.53 6.79
C GLU A 87 -2.52 -1.78 5.73
N PHE A 88 -1.49 -2.42 5.16
CA PHE A 88 -0.74 -1.88 4.03
C PHE A 88 -1.65 -1.63 2.82
N ALA A 89 -2.53 -2.59 2.50
CA ALA A 89 -3.52 -2.46 1.44
C ALA A 89 -4.49 -1.30 1.68
N GLU A 90 -4.94 -1.09 2.92
CA GLU A 90 -5.84 0.01 3.25
C GLU A 90 -5.17 1.37 3.06
N ILE A 91 -3.90 1.54 3.46
CA ILE A 91 -3.14 2.77 3.21
C ILE A 91 -3.05 3.08 1.72
N ILE A 92 -2.71 2.08 0.90
CA ILE A 92 -2.66 2.22 -0.57
C ILE A 92 -4.03 2.64 -1.12
N LEU A 93 -5.10 1.98 -0.66
CA LEU A 93 -6.45 2.26 -1.12
C LEU A 93 -6.90 3.67 -0.74
N LEU A 94 -6.72 4.09 0.51
CA LEU A 94 -7.08 5.43 0.99
C LEU A 94 -6.30 6.51 0.24
N THR A 95 -5.02 6.26 -0.05
CA THR A 95 -4.19 7.17 -0.85
C THR A 95 -4.73 7.28 -2.29
N ALA A 96 -5.14 6.15 -2.89
CA ALA A 96 -5.78 6.13 -4.21
C ALA A 96 -7.12 6.88 -4.21
N MET A 97 -7.98 6.65 -3.21
CA MET A 97 -9.26 7.33 -3.06
C MET A 97 -9.08 8.83 -2.91
N LYS A 98 -8.14 9.28 -2.07
CA LYS A 98 -7.81 10.71 -1.89
C LYS A 98 -7.40 11.34 -3.22
N LYS A 99 -6.53 10.68 -4.00
CA LYS A 99 -6.14 11.20 -5.31
C LYS A 99 -7.30 11.23 -6.29
N TYR A 100 -8.11 10.18 -6.33
CA TYR A 100 -9.27 10.08 -7.20
C TYR A 100 -10.28 11.19 -6.91
N SER A 101 -10.60 11.44 -5.63
CA SER A 101 -11.52 12.52 -5.25
C SER A 101 -10.98 13.89 -5.61
N THR A 102 -9.69 14.20 -5.36
CA THR A 102 -9.10 15.49 -5.75
C THR A 102 -9.09 15.70 -7.26
N ASN A 103 -8.94 14.64 -8.06
CA ASN A 103 -8.94 14.72 -9.52
C ASN A 103 -10.36 14.76 -10.13
N SER A 104 -11.39 14.35 -9.37
CA SER A 104 -12.79 14.34 -9.82
C SER A 104 -13.48 15.71 -9.69
N VAL A 105 -12.82 16.70 -9.06
CA VAL A 105 -13.33 18.07 -8.85
C VAL A 105 -12.83 19.04 -9.93
N LYS A 106 -12.58 18.54 -11.15
CA LYS A 106 -12.25 19.37 -12.32
C LYS A 106 -13.16 19.07 -13.48
#